data_AF-A0A221MFB9-F1
#
_entry.id   AF-A0A221MFB9-F1
#
_cell.length_a   1.000
_cell.length_b   1.000
_cell.length_c   1.000
_cell.angle_alpha   90.00
_cell.angle_beta   90.00
_cell.angle_gamma   90.00
#
_symmetry.space_group_name_H-M   'P 1'
#
loop_
_entity.id
_entity.type
_entity.pdbx_description
1 polymer ?
#
loop_
_entity_poly.entity_id
_entity_poly.type
_entity_poly.pdbx_seq_one_letter_code
_entity_poly.pdbx_strand_id
1 'polypeptide(L)'
;MMNPNKEAHDIIIKLAQKAKNDINLNDPSIQKLIYELNAVARFADFNAPDEKRNQDYYSVRDVAELFDVNKQTVYKWIAEEKIDYKEDNSPGKTQRKGYQIPKDQFQTENEINEVDPTFKQRRKDETEDIPNTDFDSSSVVLPKDAKQSLTYSDIKRGFKRHKSEYGE
;
A
#
# COMPACT_ATOMS: atom_id res chain seq x y z
N MET A 1 31.32 -3.13 -6.62
CA MET A 1 30.26 -3.51 -5.66
C MET A 1 30.33 -5.03 -5.49
N MET A 2 30.38 -5.54 -4.26
CA MET A 2 30.43 -6.99 -4.00
C MET A 2 29.04 -7.61 -4.24
N ASN A 3 29.00 -8.86 -4.72
CA ASN A 3 27.76 -9.57 -5.02
C ASN A 3 27.20 -10.21 -3.73
N PRO A 4 25.99 -9.83 -3.26
CA PRO A 4 25.43 -10.31 -1.99
C PRO A 4 25.25 -11.84 -1.96
N ASN A 5 25.02 -12.48 -3.11
CA ASN A 5 24.89 -13.94 -3.18
C ASN A 5 26.20 -14.66 -2.85
N LYS A 6 27.35 -14.07 -3.24
CA LYS A 6 28.67 -14.64 -2.93
C LYS A 6 28.97 -14.52 -1.44
N GLU A 7 28.60 -13.39 -0.83
CA GLU A 7 28.79 -13.13 0.60
C GLU A 7 27.94 -14.06 1.48
N ALA A 8 26.67 -14.27 1.13
CA ALA A 8 25.81 -15.24 1.82
C ALA A 8 26.38 -16.67 1.75
N HIS A 9 26.88 -17.09 0.58
CA HIS A 9 27.48 -18.41 0.39
C HIS A 9 28.69 -18.63 1.31
N ASP A 10 29.58 -17.64 1.40
CA ASP A 10 30.77 -17.70 2.26
C ASP A 10 30.41 -17.77 3.76
N ILE A 11 29.37 -17.06 4.19
CA ILE A 11 28.87 -17.09 5.58
C ILE A 11 28.28 -18.48 5.91
N ILE A 12 27.51 -19.08 4.99
CA ILE A 12 26.94 -20.43 5.15
C ILE A 12 28.05 -21.47 5.30
N ILE A 13 29.12 -21.40 4.49
CA ILE A 13 30.26 -22.32 4.59
C ILE A 13 30.94 -22.20 5.95
N LYS A 14 31.15 -20.97 6.46
CA LYS A 14 31.75 -20.74 7.79
C LYS A 14 30.87 -21.29 8.92
N LEU A 15 29.55 -21.14 8.81
CA LEU A 15 28.59 -21.72 9.76
C LEU A 15 28.64 -23.25 9.73
N ALA A 16 28.64 -23.86 8.55
CA ALA A 16 28.70 -25.31 8.38
C ALA A 16 30.02 -25.91 8.93
N GLN A 17 31.14 -25.23 8.72
CA GLN A 17 32.44 -25.63 9.29
C GLN A 17 32.45 -25.57 10.81
N LYS A 18 31.85 -24.53 11.42
CA LYS A 18 31.73 -24.41 12.87
C LYS A 18 30.74 -25.42 13.45
N ALA A 19 29.68 -25.73 12.72
CA ALA A 19 28.67 -26.71 13.15
C ALA A 19 29.20 -28.14 13.26
N LYS A 20 30.27 -28.47 12.54
CA LYS A 20 30.95 -29.77 12.61
C LYS A 20 31.68 -30.00 13.96
N ASN A 21 31.90 -28.95 14.76
CA ASN A 21 32.70 -28.98 15.99
C ASN A 21 31.83 -28.85 17.27
N ASP A 22 30.62 -29.40 17.26
CA ASP A 22 29.56 -29.21 18.28
C ASP A 22 29.01 -27.78 18.36
N ILE A 23 27.71 -27.64 18.06
CA ILE A 23 27.05 -26.34 17.94
C ILE A 23 26.65 -25.84 19.33
N ASN A 24 27.26 -24.75 19.78
CA ASN A 24 26.68 -23.91 20.81
C ASN A 24 26.07 -22.65 20.15
N LEU A 25 24.75 -22.60 20.01
CA LEU A 25 24.08 -21.42 19.43
C LEU A 25 24.31 -20.14 20.24
N ASN A 26 24.76 -20.23 21.50
CA ASN A 26 25.10 -19.08 22.32
C ASN A 26 26.56 -18.62 22.16
N ASP A 27 27.36 -19.27 21.30
CA ASP A 27 28.71 -18.81 20.97
C ASP A 27 28.63 -17.43 20.29
N PRO A 28 29.34 -16.40 20.80
CA PRO A 28 29.37 -15.05 20.21
C PRO A 28 29.72 -15.05 18.72
N SER A 29 30.56 -15.98 18.30
CA SER A 29 31.03 -16.11 16.93
C SER A 29 29.99 -16.71 15.99
N ILE A 30 29.04 -17.49 16.51
CA ILE A 30 27.91 -18.04 15.76
C ILE A 30 26.80 -16.99 15.67
N GLN A 31 26.51 -16.31 16.78
CA GLN A 31 25.57 -15.18 16.82
C GLN A 31 25.93 -14.08 15.83
N LYS A 32 27.23 -13.74 15.72
CA LYS A 32 27.72 -12.78 14.74
C LYS A 32 27.45 -13.22 13.30
N LEU A 33 27.73 -14.48 12.96
CA LEU A 33 27.51 -15.01 11.60
C LEU A 33 26.01 -15.06 11.25
N ILE A 34 25.14 -15.39 12.21
CA ILE A 34 23.68 -15.36 12.03
C ILE A 34 23.21 -13.92 11.78
N TYR A 35 23.72 -12.95 12.54
CA TYR A 35 23.42 -11.54 12.34
C TYR A 35 23.84 -11.05 10.94
N GLU A 36 25.07 -11.38 10.52
CA GLU A 36 25.59 -11.04 9.19
C GLU A 36 24.75 -11.67 8.07
N LEU A 37 24.38 -12.94 8.20
CA LEU A 37 23.53 -13.62 7.22
C LEU A 37 22.15 -12.94 7.10
N ASN A 38 21.54 -12.57 8.22
CA ASN A 38 20.27 -11.84 8.24
C ASN A 38 20.40 -10.44 7.63
N ALA A 39 21.53 -9.76 7.82
CA ALA A 39 21.80 -8.48 7.18
C ALA A 39 21.90 -8.64 5.66
N VAL A 40 22.67 -9.63 5.17
CA VAL A 40 22.80 -9.92 3.73
C VAL A 40 21.47 -10.29 3.10
N ALA A 41 20.64 -11.11 3.77
CA ALA A 41 19.30 -11.45 3.31
C ALA A 41 18.41 -10.22 3.13
N ARG A 42 18.42 -9.29 4.10
CA ARG A 42 17.69 -8.01 3.98
C ARG A 42 18.18 -7.18 2.80
N PHE A 43 19.48 -7.10 2.57
CA PHE A 43 20.02 -6.37 1.41
C PHE A 43 19.70 -7.04 0.07
N ALA A 44 19.55 -8.35 0.04
CA ALA A 44 19.07 -9.09 -1.13
C ALA A 44 17.59 -8.79 -1.42
N ASP A 45 16.73 -8.65 -0.40
CA ASP A 45 15.32 -8.28 -0.57
C ASP A 45 15.15 -6.88 -1.18
N PHE A 46 16.07 -5.95 -0.91
CA PHE A 46 16.04 -4.59 -1.49
C PHE A 46 16.62 -4.51 -2.92
N ASN A 47 17.46 -5.47 -3.32
CA ASN A 47 18.09 -5.52 -4.65
C ASN A 47 17.57 -6.64 -5.55
N ALA A 48 16.58 -7.40 -5.10
CA ALA A 48 15.84 -8.29 -5.97
C ALA A 48 15.12 -7.42 -7.00
N PRO A 49 15.40 -7.55 -8.31
CA PRO A 49 14.53 -6.95 -9.30
C PRO A 49 13.13 -7.53 -9.05
N ASP A 50 12.10 -6.66 -9.05
CA ASP A 50 10.68 -7.00 -8.84
C ASP A 50 10.12 -8.03 -9.87
N GLU A 51 10.96 -8.68 -10.67
CA GLU A 51 10.64 -9.53 -11.82
C GLU A 51 10.03 -10.90 -11.49
N LYS A 52 9.81 -11.25 -10.21
CA LYS A 52 9.11 -12.49 -9.83
C LYS A 52 7.97 -12.31 -8.84
N ARG A 53 7.36 -11.12 -8.79
CA ARG A 53 5.99 -11.03 -8.23
C ARG A 53 5.02 -11.43 -9.34
N ASN A 54 4.50 -12.66 -9.25
CA ASN A 54 3.38 -13.22 -10.03
C ASN A 54 2.89 -12.29 -11.15
N GLN A 55 3.46 -12.44 -12.35
CA GLN A 55 3.26 -11.51 -13.48
C GLN A 55 1.80 -11.38 -13.91
N ASP A 56 0.91 -12.25 -13.45
CA ASP A 56 -0.49 -12.34 -13.86
C ASP A 56 -1.47 -11.63 -12.93
N TYR A 57 -1.01 -11.07 -11.81
CA TYR A 57 -1.88 -10.39 -10.84
C TYR A 57 -1.37 -9.02 -10.44
N TYR A 58 -2.28 -8.05 -10.33
CA TYR A 58 -2.08 -6.78 -9.66
C TYR A 58 -2.44 -6.90 -8.18
N SER A 59 -1.72 -6.16 -7.34
CA SER A 59 -2.18 -5.89 -5.98
C SER A 59 -3.20 -4.73 -5.98
N VAL A 60 -3.94 -4.58 -4.88
CA VAL A 60 -4.85 -3.43 -4.68
C VAL A 60 -4.13 -2.10 -4.88
N ARG A 61 -2.85 -2.03 -4.51
CA ARG A 61 -2.04 -0.83 -4.71
C ARG A 61 -1.80 -0.55 -6.19
N ASP A 62 -1.44 -1.58 -6.96
CA ASP A 62 -1.13 -1.42 -8.38
C ASP A 62 -2.38 -1.02 -9.17
N VAL A 63 -3.55 -1.59 -8.83
CA VAL A 63 -4.82 -1.18 -9.44
C VAL A 63 -5.19 0.26 -9.07
N ALA A 64 -4.95 0.68 -7.83
CA ALA A 64 -5.19 2.06 -7.41
C ALA A 64 -4.33 3.05 -8.22
N GLU A 65 -3.07 2.70 -8.48
CA GLU A 65 -2.16 3.49 -9.31
C GLU A 65 -2.55 3.46 -10.79
N LEU A 66 -3.01 2.32 -11.32
CA LEU A 66 -3.44 2.16 -12.72
C LEU A 66 -4.65 3.03 -13.09
N PHE A 67 -5.60 3.18 -12.16
CA PHE A 67 -6.83 3.94 -12.37
C PHE A 67 -6.81 5.34 -11.74
N ASP A 68 -5.69 5.73 -11.12
CA ASP A 68 -5.54 6.97 -10.36
C ASP A 68 -6.66 7.19 -9.32
N VAL A 69 -6.95 6.14 -8.54
CA VAL A 69 -7.99 6.13 -7.50
C VAL A 69 -7.42 5.78 -6.13
N ASN A 70 -8.13 6.16 -5.07
CA ASN A 70 -7.76 5.74 -3.72
C ASN A 70 -7.92 4.20 -3.54
N LYS A 71 -7.05 3.58 -2.75
CA LYS A 71 -7.11 2.15 -2.40
C LYS A 71 -8.46 1.75 -1.81
N GLN A 72 -9.11 2.65 -1.05
CA GLN A 72 -10.47 2.43 -0.52
C GLN A 72 -11.50 2.21 -1.62
N THR A 73 -11.37 2.92 -2.74
CA THR A 73 -12.22 2.76 -3.91
C THR A 73 -12.03 1.37 -4.53
N VAL A 74 -10.79 0.90 -4.63
CA VAL A 74 -10.50 -0.45 -5.12
C VAL A 74 -11.07 -1.53 -4.18
N TYR A 75 -10.95 -1.36 -2.86
CA TYR A 75 -11.62 -2.27 -1.90
C TYR A 75 -13.13 -2.25 -2.05
N LYS A 76 -13.72 -1.09 -2.33
CA LYS A 76 -15.17 -0.97 -2.61
C LYS A 76 -15.54 -1.70 -3.90
N TRP A 77 -14.74 -1.60 -4.96
CA TRP A 77 -14.97 -2.34 -6.21
C TRP A 77 -14.92 -3.86 -6.01
N ILE A 78 -14.00 -4.33 -5.17
CA ILE A 78 -13.92 -5.74 -4.76
C ILE A 78 -15.19 -6.14 -3.99
N ALA A 79 -15.64 -5.31 -3.03
CA ALA A 79 -16.83 -5.58 -2.23
C ALA A 79 -18.14 -5.54 -3.05
N GLU A 80 -18.17 -4.73 -4.11
CA GLU A 80 -19.28 -4.63 -5.06
C GLU A 80 -19.21 -5.69 -6.17
N GLU A 81 -18.27 -6.65 -6.10
CA GLU A 81 -18.06 -7.71 -7.09
C GLU A 81 -17.87 -7.18 -8.52
N LYS A 82 -17.34 -5.96 -8.66
CA LYS A 82 -17.03 -5.34 -9.97
C LYS A 82 -15.72 -5.84 -10.57
N ILE A 83 -14.87 -6.45 -9.74
CA ILE A 83 -13.52 -6.89 -10.09
C ILE A 83 -13.30 -8.25 -9.44
N ASP A 84 -12.84 -9.21 -10.23
CA ASP A 84 -12.48 -10.54 -9.76
C ASP A 84 -11.18 -10.48 -8.96
N TYR A 85 -11.12 -11.26 -7.88
CA TYR A 85 -9.94 -11.34 -7.03
C TYR A 85 -9.71 -12.76 -6.51
N LYS A 86 -8.45 -13.02 -6.15
CA LYS A 86 -8.02 -14.19 -5.39
C LYS A 86 -7.50 -13.73 -4.04
N GLU A 87 -7.92 -14.41 -2.98
CA GLU A 87 -7.38 -14.17 -1.63
C GLU A 87 -5.97 -14.76 -1.54
N ASP A 88 -4.98 -13.92 -1.20
CA ASP A 88 -3.62 -14.36 -0.91
C ASP A 88 -3.57 -14.95 0.50
N ASN A 89 -3.69 -16.27 0.60
CA ASN A 89 -3.54 -17.03 1.84
C ASN A 89 -2.08 -17.40 2.14
N SER A 90 -1.10 -16.63 1.66
CA SER A 90 0.31 -16.90 1.91
C SER A 90 0.62 -17.04 3.42
N PRO A 91 1.23 -18.16 3.85
CA PRO A 91 1.49 -18.43 5.26
C PRO A 91 2.54 -17.45 5.79
N GLY A 92 2.10 -16.46 6.57
CA GLY A 92 2.96 -15.42 7.15
C GLY A 92 2.33 -14.03 7.23
N LYS A 93 1.21 -13.79 6.54
CA LYS A 93 0.47 -12.51 6.60
C LYS A 93 -0.77 -12.63 7.48
N THR A 94 -0.59 -12.78 8.79
CA THR A 94 -1.71 -12.93 9.74
C THR A 94 -2.58 -11.68 9.90
N GLN A 95 -2.14 -10.51 9.42
CA GLN A 95 -2.79 -9.23 9.75
C GLN A 95 -3.37 -8.44 8.57
N ARG A 96 -3.10 -8.81 7.31
CA ARG A 96 -3.66 -8.09 6.15
C ARG A 96 -4.00 -9.08 5.05
N LYS A 97 -5.31 -9.28 4.82
CA LYS A 97 -5.81 -9.97 3.62
C LYS A 97 -5.20 -9.29 2.39
N GLY A 98 -4.31 -9.99 1.71
CA GLY A 98 -3.82 -9.55 0.41
C GLY A 98 -4.84 -9.95 -0.65
N TYR A 99 -5.30 -9.00 -1.46
CA TYR A 99 -6.09 -9.33 -2.65
C TYR A 99 -5.16 -9.35 -3.87
N GLN A 100 -5.23 -10.41 -4.65
CA GLN A 100 -4.56 -10.59 -5.93
C GLN A 100 -5.60 -10.47 -7.04
N ILE A 101 -5.44 -9.49 -7.90
CA ILE A 101 -6.43 -9.11 -8.91
C ILE A 101 -5.85 -9.50 -10.28
N PRO A 102 -6.40 -10.50 -11.00
CA PRO A 102 -5.92 -10.88 -12.33
C PRO A 102 -5.74 -9.67 -13.25
N LYS A 103 -4.67 -9.62 -14.04
CA LYS A 103 -4.44 -8.49 -14.97
C LYS A 103 -5.39 -8.53 -16.18
N ASP A 104 -5.73 -9.73 -16.63
CA ASP A 104 -6.53 -9.97 -17.85
C ASP A 104 -7.92 -9.35 -17.83
N GLN A 105 -8.44 -9.00 -16.64
CA GLN A 105 -9.76 -8.36 -16.52
C GLN A 105 -9.75 -6.86 -16.82
N PHE A 106 -8.56 -6.23 -16.85
CA PHE A 106 -8.44 -4.82 -17.17
C PHE A 106 -8.08 -4.67 -18.64
N GLN A 107 -8.99 -4.06 -19.40
CA GLN A 107 -8.68 -3.66 -20.76
C GLN A 107 -7.55 -2.63 -20.72
N THR A 108 -6.51 -2.85 -21.52
CA THR A 108 -5.42 -1.88 -21.61
C THR A 108 -5.89 -0.64 -22.34
N GLU A 109 -5.26 0.52 -22.09
CA GLU A 109 -5.63 1.76 -22.79
C GLU A 109 -5.56 1.63 -24.30
N ASN A 110 -4.70 0.74 -24.82
CA ASN A 110 -4.62 0.44 -26.24
C ASN A 110 -5.91 -0.21 -26.75
N GLU A 111 -6.43 -1.21 -26.04
CA GLU A 111 -7.70 -1.88 -26.37
C GLU A 111 -8.90 -0.93 -26.21
N ILE A 112 -8.90 -0.08 -25.17
CA ILE A 112 -9.96 0.91 -24.97
C ILE A 112 -9.96 1.95 -26.10
N ASN A 113 -8.78 2.37 -26.59
CA ASN A 113 -8.69 3.28 -27.74
C ASN A 113 -9.08 2.62 -29.07
N GLU A 114 -8.93 1.30 -29.21
CA GLU A 114 -9.44 0.56 -30.38
C GLU A 114 -10.96 0.51 -30.39
N VAL A 115 -11.60 0.34 -29.23
CA VAL A 115 -13.07 0.31 -29.09
C VAL A 115 -13.68 1.72 -29.14
N ASP A 116 -13.04 2.69 -28.50
CA ASP A 116 -13.44 4.09 -28.50
C ASP A 116 -12.24 5.02 -28.72
N PRO A 117 -12.00 5.48 -29.97
CA PRO A 117 -10.88 6.34 -30.29
C PRO A 117 -10.97 7.72 -29.64
N THR A 118 -12.14 8.11 -29.12
CA THR A 118 -12.35 9.40 -28.44
C THR A 118 -12.05 9.34 -26.94
N PHE A 119 -11.78 8.16 -26.38
CA PHE A 119 -11.56 7.96 -24.95
C PHE A 119 -10.47 8.87 -24.38
N LYS A 120 -9.30 8.92 -25.03
CA LYS A 120 -8.18 9.80 -24.65
C LYS A 120 -8.52 11.27 -24.66
N GLN A 121 -9.43 11.70 -25.55
CA GLN A 121 -9.78 13.10 -25.71
C GLN A 121 -10.75 13.54 -24.61
N ARG A 122 -11.82 12.75 -24.38
CA ARG A 122 -12.79 13.03 -23.31
C ARG A 122 -12.16 13.06 -21.91
N ARG A 123 -11.19 12.18 -21.64
CA ARG A 123 -10.50 12.14 -20.33
C ARG A 123 -9.64 13.39 -20.08
N LYS A 124 -9.04 13.96 -21.14
CA LYS A 124 -8.28 15.21 -21.05
C LYS A 124 -9.21 16.39 -20.81
N ASP A 125 -10.30 16.47 -21.55
CA ASP A 125 -11.29 17.53 -21.39
C ASP A 125 -11.85 17.54 -19.96
N GLU A 126 -12.18 16.35 -19.41
CA GLU A 126 -12.61 16.23 -18.01
C GLU A 126 -11.56 16.66 -16.98
N THR A 127 -10.26 16.45 -17.23
CA THR A 127 -9.22 16.87 -16.28
C THR A 127 -8.92 18.37 -16.37
N GLU A 128 -9.04 18.96 -17.55
CA GLU A 128 -8.83 20.39 -17.78
C GLU A 128 -10.04 21.24 -17.32
N ASP A 129 -11.26 20.71 -17.41
CA ASP A 129 -12.49 21.39 -16.98
C ASP A 129 -12.77 21.27 -15.47
N ILE A 130 -11.99 20.52 -14.70
CA ILE A 130 -12.08 20.57 -13.23
C ILE A 130 -11.47 21.91 -12.80
N PRO A 131 -12.30 22.86 -12.32
CA PRO A 131 -11.75 24.10 -11.79
C PRO A 131 -10.81 23.74 -10.66
N ASN A 132 -9.57 24.23 -10.73
CA ASN A 132 -8.57 23.97 -9.72
C ASN A 132 -9.09 24.47 -8.35
N THR A 133 -9.67 23.57 -7.55
CA THR A 133 -10.25 23.89 -6.24
C THR A 133 -9.21 24.01 -5.14
N ASP A 134 -7.92 23.99 -5.50
CA ASP A 134 -6.83 24.50 -4.67
C ASP A 134 -6.90 26.04 -4.62
N PHE A 135 -8.06 26.55 -4.21
CA PHE A 135 -8.22 27.92 -3.76
C PHE A 135 -7.40 28.06 -2.48
N ASP A 136 -6.31 28.81 -2.62
CA ASP A 136 -5.60 29.53 -1.57
C ASP A 136 -6.57 29.94 -0.46
N SER A 137 -6.51 29.24 0.67
CA SER A 137 -7.44 29.36 1.80
C SER A 137 -7.26 30.68 2.59
N SER A 138 -6.70 31.72 1.98
CA SER A 138 -6.29 32.96 2.64
C SER A 138 -7.29 34.12 2.53
N SER A 139 -8.42 33.98 1.80
CA SER A 139 -9.41 35.06 1.76
C SER A 139 -10.87 34.61 1.68
N VAL A 140 -11.32 33.80 2.65
CA VAL A 140 -12.76 33.76 2.96
C VAL A 140 -13.07 34.99 3.82
N VAL A 141 -13.58 36.04 3.20
CA VAL A 141 -14.18 37.18 3.94
C VAL A 141 -15.50 36.67 4.53
N LEU A 142 -15.43 36.22 5.78
CA LEU A 142 -16.60 35.84 6.57
C LEU A 142 -17.54 37.04 6.73
N PRO A 143 -18.87 36.85 6.65
CA PRO A 143 -19.84 37.89 6.94
C PRO A 143 -19.62 38.46 8.35
N LYS A 144 -19.43 39.78 8.47
CA LYS A 144 -19.13 40.47 9.74
C LYS A 144 -20.26 40.39 10.79
N ASP A 145 -21.42 39.88 10.41
CA ASP A 145 -22.63 39.88 11.26
C ASP A 145 -22.99 38.49 11.82
N ALA A 146 -22.09 37.51 11.72
CA ALA A 146 -22.28 36.22 12.37
C ALA A 146 -22.07 36.36 13.89
N LYS A 147 -23.19 36.52 14.60
CA LYS A 147 -23.28 36.47 16.06
C LYS A 147 -22.50 35.26 16.60
N GLN A 148 -21.41 35.55 17.32
CA GLN A 148 -20.61 34.66 18.19
C GLN A 148 -20.30 33.27 17.60
N SER A 149 -19.09 33.14 17.04
CA SER A 149 -18.53 31.86 16.62
C SER A 149 -18.53 30.86 17.79
N LEU A 150 -19.43 29.88 17.75
CA LEU A 150 -19.37 28.69 18.59
C LEU A 150 -18.04 27.99 18.34
N THR A 151 -17.23 27.79 19.38
CA THR A 151 -15.97 27.08 19.24
C THR A 151 -16.24 25.58 19.10
N TYR A 152 -15.30 24.84 18.50
CA TYR A 152 -15.36 23.37 18.42
C TYR A 152 -15.57 22.72 19.81
N SER A 153 -15.02 23.33 20.85
CA SER A 153 -15.20 22.97 22.25
C SER A 153 -16.66 23.09 22.72
N ASP A 154 -17.39 24.11 22.28
CA ASP A 154 -18.80 24.33 22.64
C ASP A 154 -19.71 23.29 21.97
N ILE A 155 -19.45 22.99 20.69
CA ILE A 155 -20.15 21.95 19.93
C ILE A 155 -19.98 20.59 20.61
N LYS A 156 -18.74 20.25 21.01
CA LYS A 156 -18.43 18.96 21.64
C LYS A 156 -19.06 18.82 23.04
N ARG A 157 -19.28 19.92 23.76
CA ARG A 157 -19.99 19.92 25.05
C ARG A 157 -21.49 19.69 24.90
N GLY A 158 -22.11 20.19 23.84
CA GLY A 158 -23.54 19.99 23.54
C GLY A 158 -23.90 18.52 23.32
N PHE A 159 -23.06 17.78 22.59
CA PHE A 159 -23.30 16.34 22.33
C PHE A 159 -23.25 15.46 23.58
N LYS A 160 -22.55 15.87 24.65
CA LYS A 160 -22.50 15.11 25.90
C LYS A 160 -23.76 15.25 26.75
N ARG A 161 -24.54 16.33 26.60
CA ARG A 161 -25.76 16.56 27.41
C ARG A 161 -26.99 15.83 26.87
N HIS A 162 -27.07 15.59 25.56
CA HIS A 162 -28.21 14.87 24.97
C HIS A 162 -28.17 13.33 25.18
N LYS A 163 -27.04 12.77 25.59
CA LYS A 163 -26.95 11.32 25.90
C LYS A 163 -27.43 10.95 27.31
N SER A 164 -27.72 11.90 28.18
CA SER A 164 -28.23 11.63 29.54
C SER A 164 -29.74 11.80 29.71
N GLU A 165 -30.48 12.19 28.66
CA GLU A 165 -31.93 12.40 28.72
C GLU A 165 -32.77 11.30 28.04
N TYR A 166 -32.15 10.30 27.41
CA TYR A 166 -32.84 9.16 26.78
C TYR A 166 -32.19 7.81 27.11
N GLY A 167 -31.76 7.65 28.36
CA GLY A 167 -31.28 6.38 28.90
C GLY A 167 -32.02 6.02 30.17
N GLU A 168 -33.30 5.69 30.03
CA GLU A 168 -33.98 4.71 30.89
C GLU A 168 -33.94 3.34 30.20
#